data_AF-A0A7Y2XJ32-F1
#
_entry.id   AF-A0A7Y2XJ32-F1
#
_cell.length_a   1.000
_cell.length_b   1.000
_cell.length_c   1.000
_cell.angle_alpha   90.00
_cell.angle_beta   90.00
_cell.angle_gamma   90.00
#
_symmetry.space_group_name_H-M   'P 1'
#
loop_
_entity.id
_entity.type
_entity.pdbx_description
1 polymer ?
#
loop_
_entity_poly.entity_id
_entity_poly.type
_entity_poly.pdbx_seq_one_letter_code
_entity_poly.pdbx_strand_id
1 'polypeptide(L)' 'MTRILSVTSECVPLVKTGGLADVAGALPGALKPLGY' A
#
# COMPACT_ATOMS: atom_id res chain seq x y z
N MET A 1 12.65 -8.54 10.44
CA MET A 1 11.79 -8.67 9.25
C MET A 1 10.38 -8.94 9.71
N THR A 2 9.56 -7.89 9.73
CA THR A 2 8.15 -7.99 10.08
C THR A 2 7.38 -8.39 8.83
N ARG A 3 6.39 -9.28 8.93
CA ARG A 3 5.52 -9.61 7.80
C ARG A 3 4.23 -8.83 7.92
N ILE A 4 3.98 -7.95 6.96
CA ILE A 4 2.80 -7.07 6.94
C ILE A 4 1.92 -7.46 5.75
N LEU A 5 0.61 -7.60 6.01
CA LEU A 5 -0.42 -7.77 4.98
C LEU A 5 -1.36 -6.58 5.05
N SER A 6 -1.33 -5.73 4.02
CA SER A 6 -2.32 -4.67 3.83
C SER A 6 -3.52 -5.21 3.05
N VAL A 7 -4.73 -4.89 3.49
CA VAL A 7 -5.99 -5.26 2.83
C VAL A 7 -6.80 -3.99 2.60
N THR A 8 -7.31 -3.82 1.38
CA THR A 8 -8.03 -2.63 0.91
C THR A 8 -8.96 -3.02 -0.24
N SER A 9 -10.00 -2.24 -0.49
CA SER A 9 -10.88 -2.40 -1.65
C SER A 9 -10.31 -1.84 -2.95
N GLU A 10 -9.22 -1.06 -2.91
CA GLU A 10 -8.62 -0.42 -4.08
C GLU A 10 -7.10 -0.26 -3.97
N CYS A 11 -6.38 -0.41 -5.09
CA CYS A 11 -4.92 -0.30 -5.19
C CYS A 11 -4.49 -0.01 -6.64
N VAL A 12 -3.59 0.96 -6.84
CA VAL A 12 -3.00 1.25 -8.15
C VAL A 12 -2.00 0.16 -8.58
N PRO A 13 -1.89 -0.17 -9.88
CA PRO A 13 -2.62 0.39 -11.01
C PRO A 13 -3.94 -0.35 -11.34
N LEU A 14 -4.39 -1.27 -10.48
CA LEU A 14 -5.48 -2.21 -10.83
C LEU A 14 -6.88 -1.63 -10.62
N VAL A 15 -7.16 -1.04 -9.46
CA VAL A 15 -8.49 -0.52 -9.08
C VAL A 15 -8.32 0.80 -8.35
N LYS A 16 -8.99 1.86 -8.81
CA LYS A 16 -8.95 3.21 -8.21
C LYS A 16 -10.31 3.89 -8.30
N THR A 17 -10.90 4.17 -7.15
CA THR A 17 -12.08 5.04 -7.01
C THR A 17 -11.73 6.35 -6.31
N GLY A 18 -10.67 6.36 -5.49
CA GLY A 18 -10.20 7.56 -4.81
C GLY A 18 -8.72 7.53 -4.42
N GLY A 19 -8.41 8.23 -3.33
CA GLY A 19 -7.04 8.37 -2.81
C GLY A 19 -6.56 7.16 -1.99
N LEU A 20 -7.44 6.27 -1.57
CA LEU A 20 -7.05 5.05 -0.85
C LEU A 20 -6.19 4.14 -1.74
N ALA A 21 -6.49 4.07 -3.05
CA ALA A 21 -5.70 3.30 -4.01
C ALA A 21 -4.24 3.80 -4.10
N ASP A 22 -4.02 5.11 -4.01
CA ASP A 22 -2.68 5.70 -4.06
C ASP A 22 -1.90 5.35 -2.79
N VAL A 23 -2.55 5.44 -1.64
CA VAL A 23 -1.96 5.08 -0.35
C VAL A 23 -1.60 3.59 -0.35
N ALA A 24 -2.50 2.72 -0.78
CA ALA A 24 -2.26 1.28 -0.83
C ALA A 24 -1.09 0.89 -1.75
N GLY A 25 -0.91 1.61 -2.87
CA GLY A 25 0.21 1.39 -3.78
C GLY A 25 1.54 1.96 -3.27
N ALA A 26 1.53 3.10 -2.57
CA ALA A 26 2.74 3.80 -2.14
C ALA A 26 3.27 3.36 -0.76
N LEU A 27 2.38 3.00 0.16
CA LEU A 27 2.72 2.72 1.56
C LEU A 27 3.76 1.59 1.75
N PRO A 28 3.69 0.44 1.04
CA PRO A 28 4.69 -0.62 1.20
C PRO A 28 6.12 -0.14 0.88
N GLY A 29 6.27 0.70 -0.14
CA GLY A 29 7.56 1.32 -0.49
C GLY A 29 8.05 2.31 0.56
N ALA A 30 7.13 3.10 1.14
CA ALA A 30 7.43 4.06 2.20
C ALA A 30 7.83 3.40 3.54
N LEU A 31 7.30 2.21 3.82
CA LEU A 31 7.59 1.44 5.03
C LEU A 31 8.94 0.70 4.96
N LYS A 32 9.37 0.28 3.77
CA LYS A 32 10.63 -0.43 3.53
C LYS A 32 11.88 0.24 4.16
N PRO A 33 12.15 1.54 4.01
CA PRO A 33 13.31 2.18 4.64
C PRO A 33 13.23 2.26 6.18
N LEU A 34 12.04 2.07 6.75
CA LEU A 34 11.82 2.07 8.20
C LEU A 34 12.02 0.67 8.83
N GLY A 35 12.37 -0.34 8.02
CA GLY A 35 12.65 -1.71 8.50
C GLY A 35 11.41 -2.62 8.59
N TYR A 36 10.31 -2.19 7.97
CA TYR A 36 9.07 -2.94 7.86
C TYR A 36 8.99 -3.74 6.56
#